data_AF-A0A2R6KLU0-F1
#
_entry.id   AF-A0A2R6KLU0-F1
#
_cell.length_a   1.000
_cell.length_b   1.000
_cell.length_c   1.000
_cell.angle_alpha   90.00
_cell.angle_beta   90.00
_cell.angle_gamma   90.00
#
_symmetry.space_group_name_H-M   'P 1'
#
loop_
_entity.id
_entity.type
_entity.pdbx_description
1 polymer ?
#
loop_
_entity_poly.entity_id
_entity_poly.type
_entity_poly.pdbx_seq_one_letter_code
_entity_poly.pdbx_strand_id
1 'polypeptide(L)'
;MDVSEIGSALSNDTRLNLITILLEEGPKTGKEAHELFVQRHEERRRQSIHSALETLVDADLLSKSYDTNVGGIVYEVRNPRLLIDLEEMDVELGS
;
A
#
# COMPACT_ATOMS: atom_id res chain seq x y z
N MET A 1 14.38 -4.34 6.66
CA MET A 1 14.19 -3.02 6.00
C MET A 1 14.38 -1.93 7.04
N ASP A 2 14.94 -0.79 6.68
CA ASP A 2 15.16 0.26 7.69
C ASP A 2 13.83 0.80 8.24
N VAL A 3 13.72 0.94 9.57
CA VAL A 3 12.50 1.42 10.25
C VAL A 3 12.07 2.79 9.74
N SER A 4 12.99 3.67 9.36
CA SER A 4 12.67 5.00 8.84
C SER A 4 12.04 4.94 7.44
N GLU A 5 12.43 3.99 6.60
CA GLU A 5 11.83 3.78 5.27
C GLU A 5 10.38 3.34 5.39
N ILE A 6 10.13 2.31 6.21
CA ILE A 6 8.78 1.82 6.49
C ILE A 6 7.94 2.87 7.22
N GLY A 7 8.50 3.52 8.24
CA GLY A 7 7.82 4.58 8.99
C GLY A 7 7.41 5.75 8.09
N SER A 8 8.29 6.16 7.17
CA SER A 8 7.98 7.16 6.15
C SER A 8 6.81 6.69 5.28
N ALA A 9 6.86 5.47 4.74
CA ALA A 9 5.79 4.90 3.92
C ALA A 9 4.45 4.79 4.66
N LEU A 10 4.44 4.47 5.95
CA LEU A 10 3.21 4.30 6.73
C LEU A 10 2.69 5.60 7.38
N SER A 11 3.48 6.68 7.42
CA SER A 11 3.10 7.94 8.07
C SER A 11 2.02 8.77 7.37
N ASN A 12 1.51 8.33 6.22
CA ASN A 12 0.51 9.06 5.44
C ASN A 12 -0.84 8.34 5.41
N ASP A 13 -1.88 9.02 5.88
CA ASP A 13 -3.25 8.51 5.95
C ASP A 13 -3.78 8.00 4.60
N THR A 14 -3.41 8.63 3.47
CA THR A 14 -3.82 8.16 2.13
C THR A 14 -3.24 6.78 1.85
N ARG A 15 -1.97 6.52 2.24
CA ARG A 15 -1.30 5.24 2.05
C ARG A 15 -1.83 4.17 3.00
N LEU A 16 -2.06 4.52 4.26
CA LEU A 16 -2.69 3.60 5.23
C LEU A 16 -4.09 3.17 4.77
N ASN A 17 -4.92 4.11 4.33
CA ASN A 17 -6.26 3.81 3.81
C ASN A 17 -6.22 2.91 2.57
N LEU A 18 -5.24 3.10 1.68
CA LEU A 18 -5.06 2.22 0.51
C LEU A 18 -4.67 0.79 0.92
N ILE A 19 -3.76 0.63 1.90
CA ILE A 19 -3.44 -0.69 2.45
C ILE A 19 -4.71 -1.35 3.00
N THR A 20 -5.50 -0.62 3.79
CA THR A 20 -6.77 -1.14 4.34
C THR A 20 -7.74 -1.58 3.25
N ILE A 21 -7.92 -0.77 2.20
CA ILE A 21 -8.78 -1.12 1.06
C ILE A 21 -8.31 -2.43 0.41
N LEU A 22 -7.01 -2.57 0.15
CA LEU A 22 -6.46 -3.75 -0.51
C LEU A 22 -6.48 -5.00 0.39
N LEU A 23 -6.36 -4.85 1.71
CA LEU A 23 -6.53 -5.95 2.67
C LEU A 23 -7.96 -6.48 2.70
N GLU A 24 -8.96 -5.59 2.60
CA GLU A 24 -10.38 -5.95 2.68
C GLU A 24 -10.95 -6.43 1.34
N GLU A 25 -10.58 -5.77 0.24
CA GLU A 25 -11.17 -5.97 -1.08
C GLU A 25 -10.33 -6.87 -1.99
N GLY A 26 -9.13 -7.25 -1.54
CA GLY A 26 -8.14 -7.98 -2.31
C GLY A 26 -7.41 -7.12 -3.35
N PRO A 27 -6.69 -7.77 -4.29
CA PRO A 27 -5.92 -7.07 -5.31
C PRO A 27 -6.79 -6.17 -6.18
N LYS A 28 -6.32 -4.95 -6.48
CA LYS A 28 -7.03 -3.95 -7.31
C LYS A 28 -6.11 -3.24 -8.28
N THR A 29 -6.66 -2.84 -9.41
CA THR A 29 -6.01 -1.84 -10.28
C THR A 29 -5.95 -0.48 -9.59
N GLY A 30 -5.04 0.39 -10.04
CA GLY A 30 -4.96 1.75 -9.52
C GLY A 30 -6.24 2.56 -9.70
N LYS A 31 -7.05 2.24 -10.72
CA LYS A 31 -8.36 2.85 -10.97
C LYS A 31 -9.39 2.39 -9.92
N GLU A 32 -9.51 1.09 -9.71
CA GLU A 32 -10.46 0.53 -8.73
C GLU A 32 -10.11 0.97 -7.30
N ALA A 33 -8.82 0.97 -6.94
CA ALA A 33 -8.36 1.46 -5.64
C ALA A 33 -8.72 2.93 -5.43
N HIS A 34 -8.62 3.75 -6.49
CA HIS A 34 -9.03 5.15 -6.46
C HIS A 34 -10.56 5.28 -6.26
N GLU A 35 -11.35 4.54 -7.04
CA GLU A 35 -12.83 4.57 -6.92
C GLU A 35 -13.28 4.19 -5.50
N LEU A 36 -12.72 3.10 -4.94
CA LEU A 36 -12.99 2.66 -3.56
C LEU A 36 -12.55 3.70 -2.53
N PHE A 37 -11.38 4.33 -2.74
CA PHE A 37 -10.91 5.38 -1.85
C PHE A 37 -11.87 6.56 -1.80
N VAL A 38 -12.32 7.05 -2.96
CA VAL A 38 -13.27 8.18 -3.05
C VAL A 38 -14.63 7.81 -2.46
N GLN A 39 -15.06 6.56 -2.61
CA GLN A 39 -16.31 6.10 -2.02
C GLN A 39 -16.27 6.08 -0.49
N ARG A 40 -15.11 5.72 0.09
CA ARG A 40 -14.95 5.51 1.54
C ARG A 40 -14.46 6.74 2.29
N HIS A 41 -13.81 7.68 1.60
CA HIS A 41 -13.16 8.84 2.20
C HIS A 41 -13.51 10.12 1.44
N GLU A 42 -13.66 11.23 2.17
CA GLU A 42 -13.80 12.54 1.54
C GLU A 42 -12.63 12.84 0.61
N GLU A 43 -12.88 13.60 -0.46
CA GLU A 43 -11.96 13.81 -1.59
C GLU A 43 -10.61 14.48 -1.21
N ARG A 44 -10.49 14.99 0.03
CA ARG A 44 -9.27 15.60 0.55
C ARG A 44 -8.15 14.57 0.69
N ARG A 45 -7.21 14.61 -0.26
CA ARG A 45 -6.02 13.76 -0.29
C ARG A 45 -4.75 14.58 -0.16
N ARG A 46 -3.80 14.08 0.63
CA ARG A 46 -2.45 14.66 0.78
C ARG A 46 -1.51 14.25 -0.36
N GLN A 47 -1.88 13.22 -1.14
CA GLN A 47 -1.09 12.64 -2.23
C GLN A 47 -2.03 12.05 -3.30
N SER A 48 -1.60 11.96 -4.56
CA SER A 48 -2.35 11.21 -5.57
C SER A 48 -2.34 9.71 -5.26
N ILE A 49 -3.42 9.00 -5.61
CA ILE A 49 -3.53 7.54 -5.36
C ILE A 49 -2.43 6.77 -6.07
N HIS A 50 -2.14 7.11 -7.33
CA HIS A 50 -1.05 6.47 -8.07
C HIS A 50 0.30 6.65 -7.36
N SER A 51 0.64 7.87 -6.95
CA SER A 51 1.92 8.10 -6.25
C SER A 51 1.94 7.40 -4.90
N ALA A 52 0.82 7.35 -4.18
CA ALA A 52 0.69 6.62 -2.92
C ALA A 52 0.91 5.11 -3.09
N LEU A 53 0.32 4.50 -4.13
CA LEU A 53 0.52 3.08 -4.47
C LEU A 53 1.98 2.79 -4.83
N GLU A 54 2.60 3.60 -5.70
CA GLU A 54 4.01 3.41 -6.06
C GLU A 54 4.94 3.57 -4.85
N THR A 55 4.70 4.55 -3.96
CA THR A 55 5.49 4.66 -2.71
C THR A 55 5.39 3.40 -1.84
N LEU A 56 4.22 2.76 -1.79
CA LEU A 56 4.05 1.52 -1.04
C LEU A 56 4.71 0.32 -1.72
N VAL A 57 4.77 0.30 -3.05
CA VAL A 57 5.53 -0.71 -3.81
C VAL A 57 7.03 -0.53 -3.59
N ASP A 58 7.53 0.70 -3.65
CA ASP A 58 8.95 1.02 -3.42
C ASP A 58 9.38 0.63 -1.99
N ALA A 59 8.45 0.68 -1.04
CA ALA A 59 8.65 0.26 0.36
C ALA A 59 8.33 -1.24 0.61
N ASP A 60 8.18 -2.06 -0.44
CA ASP A 60 7.89 -3.50 -0.38
C ASP A 60 6.65 -3.91 0.43
N LEU A 61 5.73 -2.96 0.67
CA LEU A 61 4.46 -3.19 1.36
C LEU A 61 3.38 -3.70 0.39
N LEU A 62 3.47 -3.27 -0.86
CA LEU A 62 2.64 -3.77 -1.96
C LEU A 62 3.51 -4.42 -3.03
N SER A 63 2.95 -5.42 -3.71
CA SER A 63 3.45 -5.89 -5.00
C SER A 63 2.62 -5.32 -6.14
N LYS A 64 3.25 -5.09 -7.30
CA LYS A 64 2.57 -4.78 -8.55
C LYS A 64 2.81 -5.87 -9.58
N SER A 65 1.75 -6.35 -10.21
CA SER A 65 1.80 -7.39 -11.24
C SER A 65 0.86 -7.06 -12.39
N TYR A 66 1.11 -7.61 -13.57
CA TYR A 66 0.20 -7.46 -14.71
C TYR A 66 -0.81 -8.61 -14.71
N ASP A 67 -2.10 -8.29 -14.63
CA ASP A 67 -3.18 -9.26 -14.75
C ASP A 67 -3.79 -9.20 -16.16
N THR A 68 -3.67 -10.29 -16.90
CA THR A 68 -4.21 -10.42 -18.27
C THR A 68 -5.73 -10.47 -18.32
N ASN A 69 -6.41 -10.88 -17.26
CA ASN A 69 -7.87 -10.96 -17.21
C ASN A 69 -8.49 -9.57 -17.13
N VAL A 70 -7.85 -8.67 -16.39
CA VAL A 70 -8.30 -7.28 -16.20
C VAL A 70 -7.61 -6.33 -17.19
N GLY A 71 -6.51 -6.76 -17.82
CA GLY A 71 -5.78 -6.00 -18.82
C GLY A 71 -4.99 -4.83 -18.24
N GLY A 72 -4.35 -5.00 -17.08
CA GLY A 72 -3.68 -3.89 -16.41
C GLY A 72 -2.80 -4.28 -15.22
N ILE A 73 -2.21 -3.26 -14.60
CA ILE A 73 -1.42 -3.41 -13.38
C ILE A 73 -2.37 -3.52 -12.19
N VAL A 74 -2.17 -4.55 -11.40
CA VAL A 74 -2.88 -4.82 -10.14
C VAL A 74 -1.90 -4.69 -8.99
N TYR A 75 -2.37 -4.11 -7.90
CA TYR A 75 -1.64 -3.92 -6.66
C TYR A 75 -2.21 -4.84 -5.59
N GLU A 76 -1.34 -5.48 -4.83
CA GLU A 76 -1.68 -6.45 -3.78
C GLU A 76 -0.80 -6.23 -2.55
N VAL A 77 -1.36 -6.42 -1.36
CA VAL A 77 -0.58 -6.36 -0.11
C VAL A 77 0.32 -7.57 -0.01
N ARG A 78 1.63 -7.33 0.07
CA ARG A 78 2.62 -8.41 0.07
C ARG A 78 2.66 -9.14 1.41
N ASN A 79 2.61 -8.39 2.51
CA ASN A 79 2.68 -8.94 3.87
C ASN A 79 1.69 -8.21 4.79
N PRO A 80 0.70 -8.91 5.37
CA PRO A 80 -0.28 -8.28 6.25
C PRO A 80 0.28 -7.98 7.65
N ARG A 81 1.50 -8.42 7.96
CA ARG A 81 2.14 -8.26 9.27
C ARG A 81 3.57 -7.78 9.09
N LEU A 82 3.97 -6.86 9.97
CA LEU A 82 5.33 -6.34 10.08
C LEU A 82 5.81 -6.59 11.51
N LEU A 83 7.05 -7.06 11.64
CA LEU A 83 7.76 -7.13 12.91
C LEU A 83 8.79 -6.00 12.92
N ILE A 84 8.75 -5.15 13.94
CA ILE A 84 9.67 -4.03 14.11
C ILE A 84 10.61 -4.35 15.27
N ASP A 85 11.89 -4.45 14.97
CA ASP A 85 12.97 -4.51 15.96
C ASP A 85 13.48 -3.09 16.22
N LEU A 86 13.27 -2.60 17.45
CA LEU A 86 13.71 -1.26 17.85
C LEU A 86 15.15 -1.22 18.36
N GLU A 87 15.74 -2.37 18.71
CA GLU A 87 17.15 -2.46 19.11
C GLU A 87 18.05 -2.35 17.87
N GLU A 88 17.71 -3.12 16.84
CA GLU A 88 18.45 -3.14 15.57
C GLU A 88 17.94 -2.10 14.55
N MET A 89 16.83 -1.43 14.85
CA MET A 89 16.15 -0.48 13.95
C MET A 89 15.80 -1.10 12.59
N ASP A 90 15.39 -2.37 12.63
CA ASP A 90 15.07 -3.17 11.45
C ASP A 90 13.60 -3.58 11.42
N VAL A 91 13.10 -3.88 10.22
CA VAL A 91 11.74 -4.35 9.96
C VAL A 91 11.80 -5.64 9.16
N GLU A 92 11.16 -6.67 9.70
CA GLU A 92 10.94 -7.94 9.04
C GLU A 92 9.48 -8.06 8.57
N LEU A 93 9.31 -8.65 7.39
CA LEU A 93 8.00 -8.95 6.82
C LEU A 93 7.51 -10.27 7.42
N GLY A 94 6.35 -10.24 8.09
CA GLY A 94 5.77 -11.41 8.72
C GLY A 94 5.14 -12.33 7.68
N SER A 95 5.66 -13.57 7.59
CA SER A 95 5.08 -14.69 6.83
C SER A 95 3.91 -15.37 7.52
#